data_AF-A0ABD6SBF6-F1
#
_entry.id   AF-A0ABD6SBF6-F1
#
_cell.length_a   1.000
_cell.length_b   1.000
_cell.length_c   1.000
_cell.angle_alpha   90.00
_cell.angle_beta   90.00
_cell.angle_gamma   90.00
#
_symmetry.space_group_name_H-M   'P 1'
#
loop_
_entity.id
_entity.type
_entity.pdbx_description
1 polymer ?
#
loop_
_entity_poly.entity_id
_entity_poly.type
_entity_poly.pdbx_seq_one_letter_code
_entity_poly.pdbx_strand_id
1 'polypeptide(L)' 'MKFGIYLKGELIGERDDIFEAYKEAVYVTTMLDVPHEVKMKYGEKE' A
#
# COMPACT_ATOMS: atom_id res chain seq x y z
N MET A 1 8.61 -0.23 -10.72
CA MET A 1 7.90 0.83 -9.97
C MET A 1 7.13 0.12 -8.90
N LYS A 2 7.31 0.45 -7.62
CA LYS A 2 6.61 -0.25 -6.54
C LYS A 2 5.47 0.59 -6.02
N PHE A 3 4.49 -0.05 -5.42
CA PHE A 3 3.35 0.57 -4.75
C PHE A 3 3.36 0.14 -3.29
N GLY A 4 3.47 1.12 -2.40
CA GLY A 4 3.39 0.90 -0.97
C GLY A 4 1.96 1.05 -0.48
N ILE A 5 1.58 0.20 0.47
CA ILE A 5 0.34 0.26 1.22
C ILE A 5 0.68 0.84 2.60
N TYR A 6 0.01 1.93 2.97
CA TYR A 6 0.33 2.70 4.17
C TYR A 6 -0.85 2.75 5.12
N LEU A 7 -0.55 2.63 6.42
CA LEU A 7 -1.48 2.86 7.51
C LEU A 7 -0.93 3.98 8.39
N LYS A 8 -1.64 5.11 8.50
CA LYS A 8 -1.20 6.28 9.28
C LYS A 8 0.23 6.75 8.93
N GLY A 9 0.63 6.61 7.67
CA GLY A 9 1.96 6.98 7.18
C GLY A 9 3.03 5.89 7.33
N GLU A 10 2.74 4.77 7.98
CA GLU A 10 3.64 3.62 8.10
C GLU A 10 3.43 2.65 6.93
N LEU A 11 4.53 2.22 6.31
CA LEU A 11 4.50 1.23 5.23
C LEU A 11 4.26 -0.16 5.81
N ILE A 12 3.15 -0.79 5.44
CA ILE A 12 2.78 -2.12 5.93
C ILE A 12 2.92 -3.22 4.85
N GLY A 13 3.03 -2.84 3.58
CA GLY A 13 3.17 -3.77 2.47
C GLY A 13 3.60 -3.10 1.18
N GLU A 14 4.22 -3.86 0.28
CA GLU A 14 4.64 -3.41 -1.05
C GLU A 14 4.20 -4.40 -2.12
N ARG A 15 3.81 -3.89 -3.29
CA ARG A 15 3.53 -4.67 -4.50
C ARG A 15 4.17 -4.03 -5.73
N ASP A 16 4.49 -4.86 -6.72
CA ASP A 16 5.00 -4.38 -8.01
C ASP A 16 3.87 -3.91 -8.94
N ASP A 17 2.63 -4.32 -8.67
CA ASP A 17 1.43 -3.96 -9.41
C ASP A 17 0.44 -3.12 -8.57
N ILE A 18 -0.19 -2.13 -9.21
CA ILE A 18 -1.11 -1.20 -8.55
C ILE A 18 -2.44 -1.85 -8.18
N PHE A 19 -2.95 -2.77 -9.01
CA PHE A 19 -4.21 -3.45 -8.76
C PHE A 19 -4.06 -4.42 -7.61
N GLU A 20 -2.93 -5.13 -7.52
CA GLU A 20 -2.59 -5.96 -6.37
C GLU A 20 -2.47 -5.13 -5.09
N ALA A 21 -1.82 -3.97 -5.15
CA ALA A 21 -1.72 -3.07 -4.00
C ALA A 21 -3.10 -2.60 -3.50
N TYR A 22 -4.00 -2.20 -4.40
CA TYR A 22 -5.36 -1.83 -4.03
C TYR A 22 -6.19 -3.01 -3.52
N LYS A 23 -6.05 -4.19 -4.12
CA LYS A 23 -6.76 -5.39 -3.67
C LYS A 23 -6.37 -5.75 -2.23
N GLU A 24 -5.09 -5.66 -1.91
CA GLU A 24 -4.61 -5.87 -0.55
C GLU A 24 -5.06 -4.75 0.39
N ALA A 25 -4.95 -3.47 -0.02
CA ALA A 25 -5.41 -2.34 0.77
C ALA A 25 -6.91 -2.44 1.14
N VAL A 26 -7.76 -2.87 0.20
CA VAL A 26 -9.19 -3.13 0.45
C VAL A 26 -9.38 -4.29 1.41
N TYR A 27 -8.64 -5.39 1.23
CA TYR A 27 -8.68 -6.54 2.12
C TYR A 27 -8.32 -6.16 3.56
N VAL A 28 -7.19 -5.48 3.78
CA VAL A 28 -6.76 -5.07 5.13
C VAL A 28 -7.67 -3.99 5.72
N THR A 29 -8.22 -3.10 4.90
CA THR A 29 -9.24 -2.13 5.34
C THR A 29 -10.49 -2.84 5.85
N THR A 30 -10.94 -3.89 5.17
CA THR A 30 -12.11 -4.68 5.58
C THR A 30 -11.86 -5.45 6.88
N MET A 31 -10.64 -5.94 7.08
CA MET A 31 -10.26 -6.70 8.28
C MET A 31 -10.06 -5.82 9.51
N LEU A 32 -9.54 -4.61 9.34
CA LEU A 32 -9.17 -3.71 10.44
C LEU A 32 -10.17 -2.58 10.68
N ASP A 33 -11.11 -2.38 9.75
CA ASP A 33 -12.05 -1.23 9.72
C ASP A 33 -11.33 0.13 9.76
N VAL A 34 -10.14 0.19 9.14
CA VAL A 34 -9.33 1.40 9.01
C VAL A 34 -8.88 1.57 7.56
N PRO A 35 -9.11 2.74 6.93
CA PRO A 35 -8.67 2.99 5.56
C PRO A 35 -7.14 2.97 5.41
N HIS A 36 -6.66 2.34 4.34
CA HIS A 36 -5.25 2.28 3.96
C HIS A 36 -4.98 3.08 2.68
N GLU A 37 -3.83 3.72 2.61
CA GLU A 37 -3.40 4.52 1.45
C GLU A 37 -2.51 3.70 0.52
N VAL A 38 -2.71 3.78 -0.79
CA VAL A 38 -1.79 3.23 -1.78
C VAL A 38 -1.02 4.37 -2.44
N LYS A 39 0.32 4.32 -2.39
CA LYS A 39 1.18 5.33 -3.01
C LYS A 39 2.24 4.67 -3.88
N MET A 40 2.59 5.33 -4.99
CA MET A 40 3.79 4.96 -5.75
C MET A 40 5.01 5.20 -4.88
N LYS A 41 5.81 4.16 -4.69
CA LYS A 41 7.15 4.25 -4.13
C LYS A 41 8.11 4.41 -5.31
N TYR A 42 8.54 5.64 -5.53
CA TYR A 42 9.76 5.87 -6.30
C TYR A 42 10.89 5.26 -5.46
N GLY A 43 11.68 4.37 -6.07
CA GLY A 43 12.87 3.85 -5.38
C GLY A 43 13.63 5.02 -4.79
N GLU A 44 14.05 4.90 -3.53
CA GLU A 44 14.94 5.86 -2.92
C GLU A 44 16.06 6.12 -3.94
N LYS A 45 16.20 7.37 -4.39
CA LYS A 45 17.44 7.74 -5.05
C LYS A 45 18.50 7.56 -3.98
N GLU A 46 19.42 6.63 -4.24
CA GLU A 46 20.62 6.35 -3.45
C GLU A 46 21.26 7.61 -2.86
#